data_AF-A0A2V7K0G4-F1
#
_entry.id   AF-A0A2V7K0G4-F1
#
_cell.length_a   1.000
_cell.length_b   1.000
_cell.length_c   1.000
_cell.angle_alpha   90.00
_cell.angle_beta   90.00
_cell.angle_gamma   90.00
#
_symmetry.space_group_name_H-M   'P 1'
#
loop_
_entity.id
_entity.type
_entity.pdbx_description
1 polymer ?
#
loop_
_entity_poly.entity_id
_entity_poly.type
_entity_poly.pdbx_seq_one_letter_code
_entity_poly.pdbx_strand_id
1 'polypeptide(L)'
;MPGFNFTDRVRWVLQAAREEAARLRNGFVGTEHLLLALVRDKKGGVAARVLLSFQADLQGIRRAIESRIKQGESAIAERQDLPYTSRAKKVLELAMNEANELNHRYVGTEHLLLGLLREDKGIAAQVLTEAGVTIERARAETLRILGDHASAAERPMSGFAVRIDDSADRSIHEQIVAQVQEAVATGTLRPGDRLPPVRHLADQLDIAPGTVARAYSELERRGIVVTDGARGTRVADRPRTPVAARNRPENLVGLLRPVVVAAFHLGATAEELKCALEEAMRGIFGDSSEPSAA
;
A
#
# COMPACT_ATOMS: atom_id res chain seq x y z
N MET A 1 12.54 8.94 20.92
CA MET A 1 11.72 7.72 21.09
C MET A 1 12.23 6.70 20.08
N PRO A 2 12.86 5.58 20.51
CA PRO A 2 13.41 4.62 19.57
C PRO A 2 12.31 3.75 18.94
N GLY A 3 12.44 3.46 17.64
CA GLY A 3 12.20 2.11 17.09
C GLY A 3 10.86 1.74 16.44
N PHE A 4 9.74 2.45 16.65
CA PHE A 4 8.48 2.03 16.00
C PHE A 4 8.31 2.60 14.59
N ASN A 5 8.06 1.72 13.63
CA ASN A 5 7.81 2.09 12.24
C ASN A 5 6.37 2.60 12.09
N PHE A 6 6.19 3.90 12.29
CA PHE A 6 4.95 4.58 11.95
C PHE A 6 4.72 4.54 10.44
N THR A 7 3.48 4.32 10.01
CA THR A 7 3.12 4.48 8.60
C THR A 7 3.24 5.94 8.15
N ASP A 8 3.41 6.19 6.85
CA ASP A 8 3.45 7.56 6.30
C ASP A 8 2.18 8.34 6.63
N ARG A 9 1.05 7.64 6.70
CA ARG A 9 -0.23 8.23 7.12
C ARG A 9 -0.21 8.67 8.58
N VAL A 10 0.35 7.87 9.49
CA VAL A 10 0.50 8.31 10.89
C VAL A 10 1.49 9.47 10.99
N ARG A 11 2.62 9.46 10.25
CA ARG A 11 3.53 10.62 10.19
C ARG A 11 2.80 11.90 9.76
N TRP A 12 1.94 11.79 8.76
CA TRP A 12 1.08 12.88 8.33
C TRP A 12 0.10 13.33 9.42
N VAL A 13 -0.58 12.40 10.11
CA VAL A 13 -1.49 12.72 11.23
C VAL A 13 -0.76 13.46 12.35
N LEU A 14 0.45 13.04 12.71
CA LEU A 14 1.27 13.70 13.74
C LEU A 14 1.69 15.11 13.33
N GLN A 15 1.96 15.33 12.05
CA GLN A 15 2.23 16.67 11.51
C GLN A 15 0.97 17.54 11.53
N ALA A 16 -0.14 17.00 11.03
CA ALA A 16 -1.43 17.70 11.02
C ALA A 16 -1.92 18.02 12.44
N ALA A 17 -1.63 17.20 13.44
CA ALA A 17 -1.96 17.49 14.84
C ALA A 17 -1.23 18.73 15.38
N ARG A 18 0.03 18.95 14.95
CA ARG A 18 0.76 20.19 15.27
C ARG A 18 0.13 21.40 14.59
N GLU A 19 -0.27 21.26 13.32
CA GLU A 19 -0.99 22.32 12.60
C GLU A 19 -2.31 22.67 13.27
N GLU A 20 -3.07 21.69 13.76
CA GLU A 20 -4.32 21.93 14.49
C GLU A 20 -4.06 22.62 15.84
N ALA A 21 -3.02 22.24 16.56
CA ALA A 21 -2.63 22.92 17.80
C ALA A 21 -2.23 24.38 17.56
N ALA A 22 -1.42 24.64 16.53
CA ALA A 22 -1.05 25.98 16.11
C ALA A 22 -2.28 26.80 15.67
N ARG A 23 -3.17 26.22 14.86
CA ARG A 23 -4.42 26.86 14.41
C ARG A 23 -5.32 27.27 15.57
N LEU A 24 -5.37 26.46 16.63
CA LEU A 24 -6.14 26.73 17.85
C LEU A 24 -5.38 27.58 18.89
N ARG A 25 -4.18 28.07 18.54
CA ARG A 25 -3.29 28.87 19.39
C ARG A 25 -2.88 28.17 20.70
N ASN A 26 -2.77 26.84 20.66
CA ASN A 26 -2.30 26.03 21.76
C ASN A 26 -0.79 25.81 21.65
N GLY A 27 -0.05 26.09 22.73
CA GLY A 27 1.41 25.92 22.78
C GLY A 27 1.89 24.46 22.94
N PHE A 28 0.99 23.48 22.84
CA PHE A 28 1.27 22.06 23.03
C PHE A 28 0.28 21.20 22.23
N VAL A 29 0.73 19.99 21.85
CA VAL A 29 -0.11 19.00 21.17
C VAL A 29 -0.73 18.04 22.20
N GLY A 30 -2.03 18.20 22.41
CA GLY A 30 -2.87 17.31 23.22
C GLY A 30 -3.57 16.19 22.44
N THR A 31 -4.34 15.36 23.15
CA THR A 31 -5.10 14.23 22.59
C THR A 31 -6.15 14.66 21.56
N GLU A 32 -6.76 15.81 21.79
CA GLU A 32 -7.77 16.44 20.96
C GLU A 32 -7.23 16.84 19.58
N HIS A 33 -5.98 17.29 19.51
CA HIS A 33 -5.33 17.66 18.26
C HIS A 33 -5.00 16.42 17.41
N LEU A 34 -4.60 15.32 18.07
CA LEU A 34 -4.42 14.03 17.40
C LEU A 34 -5.73 13.52 16.80
N LEU A 35 -6.84 13.63 17.55
CA LEU A 35 -8.16 13.24 17.05
C LEU A 35 -8.64 14.16 15.92
N LEU A 36 -8.46 15.48 16.04
CA LEU A 36 -8.77 16.43 14.96
C LEU A 36 -8.03 16.11 13.67
N ALA A 37 -6.74 15.76 13.77
CA ALA A 37 -5.93 15.36 12.63
C ALA A 37 -6.43 14.03 12.00
N LEU A 38 -6.78 13.04 12.84
CA LEU A 38 -7.35 11.77 12.37
C LEU A 38 -8.66 11.95 11.61
N VAL A 39 -9.60 12.76 12.13
CA VAL A 39 -10.89 12.98 11.46
C VAL A 39 -10.79 13.90 10.24
N ARG A 40 -9.72 14.70 10.14
CA ARG A 40 -9.44 15.57 8.97
C ARG A 40 -8.80 14.81 7.81
N ASP A 41 -8.30 13.59 8.01
CA ASP A 41 -7.64 12.79 6.98
C ASP A 41 -8.57 12.46 5.81
N LYS A 42 -8.60 13.35 4.81
CA LYS A 42 -9.41 13.23 3.58
C LYS A 42 -9.07 11.99 2.75
N LYS A 43 -7.85 11.46 2.91
CA LYS A 43 -7.41 10.27 2.17
C LYS A 43 -7.98 8.98 2.78
N GLY A 44 -8.69 9.05 3.90
CA GLY A 44 -9.36 7.94 4.57
C GLY A 44 -8.40 6.90 5.15
N GLY A 45 -8.16 6.94 6.46
CA GLY A 45 -7.45 5.89 7.21
C GLY A 45 -8.39 4.78 7.70
N VAL A 46 -7.83 3.68 8.22
CA VAL A 46 -8.62 2.62 8.87
C VAL A 46 -9.37 3.19 10.07
N ALA A 47 -8.74 4.08 10.85
CA ALA A 47 -9.41 4.80 11.93
C ALA A 47 -10.65 5.56 11.49
N ALA A 48 -10.56 6.32 10.39
CA ALA A 48 -11.70 7.07 9.87
C ALA A 48 -12.85 6.12 9.48
N ARG A 49 -12.53 4.95 8.92
CA ARG A 49 -13.53 3.94 8.57
C ARG A 49 -14.18 3.29 9.78
N VAL A 50 -13.40 3.01 10.82
CA VAL A 50 -13.93 2.52 12.11
C VAL A 50 -14.90 3.54 12.69
N LEU A 51 -14.57 4.84 12.67
CA LEU A 51 -15.49 5.89 13.12
C LEU A 51 -16.77 5.94 12.27
N LEU A 52 -16.62 5.87 10.94
CA LEU A 52 -17.75 5.90 10.01
C LEU A 52 -18.68 4.68 10.14
N SER A 53 -18.16 3.50 10.47
CA SER A 53 -19.01 2.31 10.65
C SER A 53 -19.85 2.34 11.93
N PHE A 54 -19.42 3.12 12.94
CA PHE A 54 -20.28 3.49 14.07
C PHE A 54 -21.26 4.63 13.76
N GLN A 55 -21.38 5.03 12.49
CA GLN A 55 -22.20 6.16 12.05
C GLN A 55 -21.79 7.48 12.74
N ALA A 56 -20.54 7.57 13.20
CA ALA A 56 -20.06 8.76 13.87
C ALA A 56 -19.91 9.89 12.84
N ASP A 57 -20.59 11.02 13.09
CA ASP A 57 -20.42 12.23 12.31
C ASP A 57 -19.04 12.83 12.58
N LEU A 58 -18.12 12.70 11.63
CA LEU A 58 -16.77 13.26 11.74
C LEU A 58 -16.78 14.79 11.93
N GLN A 59 -17.76 15.49 11.34
CA GLN A 59 -17.94 16.93 11.56
C GLN A 59 -18.51 17.20 12.96
N GLY A 60 -19.40 16.35 13.44
CA GLY A 60 -19.91 16.34 14.81
C GLY A 60 -18.78 16.18 15.83
N ILE A 61 -17.91 15.18 15.66
CA ILE A 61 -16.71 14.97 16.50
C ILE A 61 -15.83 16.21 16.49
N ARG A 62 -15.56 16.77 15.30
CA ARG A 62 -14.76 18.01 15.18
C ARG A 62 -15.37 19.16 15.98
N ARG A 63 -16.66 19.43 15.82
CA ARG A 63 -17.37 20.49 16.57
C ARG A 63 -17.35 20.24 18.07
N ALA A 64 -17.56 19.00 18.50
CA ALA A 64 -17.53 18.63 19.91
C ALA A 64 -16.15 18.89 20.53
N ILE A 65 -15.06 18.56 19.82
CA ILE A 65 -13.71 18.90 20.25
C ILE A 65 -13.51 20.42 20.32
N GLU A 66 -13.82 21.15 19.25
CA GLU A 66 -13.61 22.60 19.18
C GLU A 66 -14.39 23.33 20.28
N SER A 67 -15.57 22.84 20.68
CA SER A 67 -16.36 23.41 21.78
C SER A 67 -15.74 23.23 23.18
N ARG A 68 -14.90 22.20 23.37
CA ARG A 68 -14.24 21.88 24.66
C ARG A 68 -12.88 22.54 24.79
N ILE A 69 -12.28 22.95 23.68
CA ILE A 69 -11.00 23.63 23.67
C ILE A 69 -11.23 25.11 23.94
N LYS A 70 -10.74 25.61 25.07
CA LYS A 70 -10.56 27.05 25.26
C LYS A 70 -9.51 27.51 24.26
N GLN A 71 -9.80 28.51 23.43
CA GLN A 71 -8.79 29.12 22.56
C GLN A 71 -7.60 29.54 23.42
N GLY A 72 -6.41 29.04 23.08
CA GLY A 72 -5.20 29.40 23.82
C GLY A 72 -4.77 30.84 23.50
N GLU A 73 -4.18 31.52 24.48
CA GLU A 73 -3.50 32.81 24.30
C GLU A 73 -1.98 32.62 24.17
N SER A 74 -1.52 31.47 23.68
CA SER A 74 -0.10 31.11 23.76
C SER A 74 0.68 31.69 22.56
N ALA A 75 1.55 32.65 22.83
CA ALA A 75 2.52 33.18 21.85
C ALA A 75 3.50 32.10 21.30
N ILE A 76 3.57 30.94 21.96
CA ILE A 76 4.40 29.79 21.57
C ILE A 76 3.75 29.02 20.40
N ALA A 77 2.47 29.22 20.12
CA ALA A 77 1.70 28.49 19.11
C ALA A 77 2.18 28.71 17.66
N GLU A 78 3.02 29.72 17.41
CA GLU A 78 3.61 29.98 16.08
C GLU A 78 4.81 29.08 15.76
N ARG A 79 5.30 28.29 16.72
CA ARG A 79 6.43 27.36 16.50
C ARG A 79 5.97 26.12 15.73
N GLN A 80 6.74 25.72 14.70
CA GLN A 80 6.47 24.52 13.92
C GLN A 80 6.68 23.21 14.70
N ASP A 81 7.50 23.20 15.75
CA ASP A 81 7.74 22.03 16.60
C ASP A 81 7.13 22.21 18.00
N LEU A 82 5.80 22.09 18.06
CA LEU A 82 5.07 22.11 19.32
C LEU A 82 5.31 20.79 20.09
N PRO A 83 5.59 20.86 21.41
CA PRO A 83 5.78 19.67 22.22
C PRO A 83 4.46 18.94 22.49
N TYR A 84 4.53 17.62 22.60
CA TYR A 84 3.39 16.80 23.03
C TYR A 84 3.17 16.87 24.55
N THR A 85 1.91 16.93 24.97
CA THR A 85 1.52 16.75 26.38
C THR A 85 1.85 15.32 26.86
N SER A 86 1.95 15.12 28.17
CA SER A 86 2.19 13.78 28.75
C SER A 86 1.13 12.76 28.31
N ARG A 87 -0.15 13.18 28.23
CA ARG A 87 -1.24 12.32 27.74
C ARG A 87 -1.09 11.99 26.26
N ALA A 88 -0.74 12.98 25.42
CA ALA A 88 -0.52 12.71 24.00
C ALA A 88 0.69 11.77 23.76
N LYS A 89 1.77 11.90 24.54
CA LYS A 89 2.87 10.93 24.51
C LYS A 89 2.39 9.54 24.93
N LYS A 90 1.54 9.46 25.97
CA LYS A 90 0.96 8.21 26.43
C LYS A 90 0.10 7.53 25.36
N VAL A 91 -0.70 8.29 24.62
CA VAL A 91 -1.47 7.80 23.46
C VAL A 91 -0.56 7.14 22.42
N LEU A 92 0.61 7.73 22.12
CA LEU A 92 1.55 7.14 21.16
C LEU A 92 2.14 5.82 21.66
N GLU A 93 2.50 5.73 22.94
CA GLU A 93 2.94 4.48 23.56
C GLU A 93 1.84 3.42 23.54
N LEU A 94 0.60 3.80 23.88
CA LEU A 94 -0.55 2.90 23.83
C LEU A 94 -0.81 2.42 22.40
N ALA A 95 -0.69 3.28 21.39
CA ALA A 95 -0.81 2.89 19.99
C ALA A 95 0.28 1.88 19.57
N MET A 96 1.50 2.01 20.07
CA MET A 96 2.55 1.01 19.84
C MET A 96 2.20 -0.33 20.50
N ASN A 97 1.68 -0.30 21.72
CA ASN A 97 1.23 -1.50 22.42
C ASN A 97 0.07 -2.18 21.69
N GLU A 98 -0.92 -1.42 21.20
CA GLU A 98 -2.02 -1.94 20.40
C GLU A 98 -1.53 -2.60 19.11
N ALA A 99 -0.55 -2.01 18.42
CA ALA A 99 0.07 -2.63 17.25
C ALA A 99 0.75 -3.96 17.62
N ASN A 100 1.47 -4.01 18.74
CA ASN A 100 2.10 -5.25 19.20
C ASN A 100 1.08 -6.32 19.62
N GLU A 101 0.03 -5.94 20.36
CA GLU A 101 -1.07 -6.84 20.77
C GLU A 101 -1.77 -7.46 19.56
N LEU A 102 -1.88 -6.70 18.47
CA LEU A 102 -2.43 -7.17 17.19
C LEU A 102 -1.38 -7.83 16.28
N ASN A 103 -0.16 -8.07 16.77
CA ASN A 103 0.98 -8.63 16.01
C ASN A 103 1.33 -7.85 14.72
N HIS A 104 1.06 -6.55 14.71
CA HIS A 104 1.38 -5.67 13.59
C HIS A 104 2.79 -5.08 13.74
N ARG A 105 3.63 -5.28 12.73
CA ARG A 105 5.02 -4.75 12.65
C ARG A 105 5.11 -3.23 12.43
N TYR A 106 3.99 -2.52 12.39
CA TYR A 106 3.91 -1.08 12.11
C TYR A 106 2.74 -0.45 12.84
N VAL A 107 2.84 0.86 13.12
CA VAL A 107 1.77 1.62 13.76
C VAL A 107 0.98 2.37 12.70
N GLY A 108 -0.21 1.86 12.41
CA GLY A 108 -1.23 2.49 11.57
C GLY A 108 -2.21 3.41 12.32
N THR A 109 -3.11 4.05 11.58
CA THR A 109 -4.09 5.03 12.11
C THR A 109 -5.05 4.43 13.11
N GLU A 110 -5.43 3.16 12.91
CA GLU A 110 -6.30 2.36 13.76
C GLU A 110 -5.70 2.17 15.15
N HIS A 111 -4.42 1.85 15.24
CA HIS A 111 -3.73 1.77 16.53
C HIS A 111 -3.68 3.10 17.25
N LEU A 112 -3.54 4.20 16.49
CA LEU A 112 -3.59 5.55 17.07
C LEU A 112 -4.99 5.87 17.63
N LEU A 113 -6.05 5.46 16.92
CA LEU A 113 -7.43 5.58 17.42
C LEU A 113 -7.64 4.74 18.69
N LEU A 114 -7.17 3.49 18.71
CA LEU A 114 -7.23 2.63 19.89
C LEU A 114 -6.44 3.22 21.06
N GLY A 115 -5.25 3.78 20.81
CA GLY A 115 -4.45 4.49 21.81
C GLY A 115 -5.16 5.72 22.37
N LEU A 116 -5.89 6.47 21.53
CA LEU A 116 -6.71 7.60 21.98
C LEU A 116 -7.88 7.17 22.87
N LEU A 117 -8.56 6.08 22.52
CA LEU A 117 -9.65 5.51 23.33
C LEU A 117 -9.15 4.92 24.66
N ARG A 118 -7.92 4.39 24.68
CA ARG A 118 -7.31 3.77 25.86
C ARG A 118 -6.75 4.80 26.86
N GLU A 119 -6.41 6.01 26.41
CA GLU A 119 -6.15 7.17 27.28
C GLU A 119 -7.48 7.85 27.68
N ASP A 120 -8.22 7.19 28.56
CA ASP A 120 -9.60 7.53 28.99
C ASP A 120 -9.78 8.94 29.59
N LYS A 121 -8.71 9.53 30.11
CA LYS A 121 -8.70 10.87 30.71
C LYS A 121 -8.54 12.01 29.68
N GLY A 122 -8.27 11.68 28.41
CA GLY A 122 -8.10 12.67 27.34
C GLY A 122 -9.44 13.22 26.83
N ILE A 123 -9.42 14.45 26.30
CA ILE A 123 -10.59 15.06 25.64
C ILE A 123 -11.04 14.20 24.45
N ALA A 124 -10.08 13.61 23.73
CA ALA A 124 -10.37 12.72 22.60
C ALA A 124 -11.20 11.50 23.01
N ALA A 125 -10.81 10.80 24.08
CA ALA A 125 -11.53 9.62 24.58
C ALA A 125 -12.96 9.97 24.98
N GLN A 126 -13.14 11.10 25.68
CA GLN A 126 -14.46 11.56 26.10
C GLN A 126 -15.38 11.84 24.90
N VAL A 127 -14.89 12.59 23.90
CA VAL A 127 -15.67 12.90 22.69
C VAL A 127 -16.00 11.64 21.90
N LEU A 128 -15.05 10.70 21.77
CA LEU A 128 -15.30 9.43 21.08
C LEU A 128 -16.32 8.56 21.81
N THR A 129 -16.25 8.49 23.14
CA THR A 129 -17.18 7.74 23.98
C THR A 129 -18.59 8.31 23.87
N GLU A 130 -18.73 9.64 23.88
CA GLU A 130 -20.01 10.33 23.66
C GLU A 130 -20.57 10.12 22.25
N ALA A 131 -19.69 9.98 21.25
CA ALA A 131 -20.06 9.56 19.89
C ALA A 131 -20.39 8.06 19.79
N GLY A 132 -20.43 7.33 20.91
CA GLY A 132 -20.78 5.90 20.97
C GLY A 132 -19.64 4.96 20.61
N VAL A 133 -18.41 5.45 20.47
CA VAL A 133 -17.23 4.66 20.12
C VAL A 133 -16.48 4.27 21.40
N THR A 134 -16.59 3.00 21.80
CA THR A 134 -15.82 2.43 22.91
C THR A 134 -14.58 1.68 22.40
N ILE A 135 -13.59 1.47 23.27
CA ILE A 135 -12.35 0.76 22.90
C ILE A 135 -12.63 -0.67 22.41
N GLU A 136 -13.50 -1.42 23.09
CA GLU A 136 -13.82 -2.81 22.76
C GLU A 136 -14.49 -2.90 21.38
N ARG A 137 -15.47 -2.01 21.14
CA ARG A 137 -16.17 -1.94 19.85
C ARG A 137 -15.21 -1.51 18.75
N ALA A 138 -14.42 -0.47 18.97
CA ALA A 138 -13.45 0.01 17.99
C ALA A 138 -12.40 -1.05 17.64
N ARG A 139 -11.94 -1.84 18.62
CA ARG A 139 -11.00 -2.94 18.39
C ARG A 139 -11.64 -4.07 17.58
N ALA A 140 -12.84 -4.51 17.95
CA ALA A 140 -13.57 -5.54 17.22
C ALA A 140 -13.81 -5.12 15.75
N GLU A 141 -14.22 -3.87 15.55
CA GLU A 141 -14.45 -3.32 14.21
C GLU A 141 -13.16 -3.14 13.41
N THR A 142 -12.05 -2.77 14.07
CA THR A 142 -10.73 -2.72 13.43
C THR A 142 -10.34 -4.10 12.92
N LEU A 143 -10.49 -5.15 13.75
CA LEU A 143 -10.22 -6.53 13.36
C LEU A 143 -11.11 -6.96 12.18
N ARG A 144 -12.40 -6.62 12.21
CA ARG A 144 -13.32 -6.92 11.10
C ARG A 144 -12.89 -6.22 9.81
N ILE A 145 -12.57 -4.93 9.86
CA ILE A 145 -12.14 -4.17 8.67
C ILE A 145 -10.82 -4.72 8.12
N LEU A 146 -9.85 -5.05 8.98
CA LEU A 146 -8.57 -5.62 8.56
C LEU A 146 -8.73 -7.05 8.03
N GLY A 147 -9.60 -7.85 8.64
CA GLY A 147 -9.99 -9.18 8.16
C GLY A 147 -10.70 -9.12 6.82
N ASP A 148 -11.64 -8.20 6.61
CA ASP A 148 -12.31 -8.00 5.33
C ASP A 148 -11.35 -7.51 4.23
N HIS A 149 -10.27 -6.80 4.58
CA HIS A 149 -9.19 -6.48 3.64
C HIS A 149 -8.31 -7.67 3.33
N ALA A 150 -8.03 -8.54 4.30
CA ALA A 150 -7.41 -9.81 4.03
C ALA A 150 -8.30 -10.59 3.05
N SER A 151 -9.59 -10.77 3.34
CA SER A 151 -10.59 -11.45 2.48
C SER A 151 -10.77 -10.81 1.09
N ALA A 152 -10.74 -9.47 0.98
CA ALA A 152 -10.88 -8.75 -0.29
C ALA A 152 -9.57 -8.68 -1.08
N ALA A 153 -8.41 -8.78 -0.41
CA ALA A 153 -7.11 -9.02 -1.02
C ALA A 153 -6.87 -10.51 -1.33
N GLU A 154 -7.61 -11.40 -0.67
CA GLU A 154 -7.65 -12.86 -0.80
C GLU A 154 -8.65 -13.32 -1.85
N ARG A 155 -9.24 -12.44 -2.67
CA ARG A 155 -9.75 -12.96 -3.96
C ARG A 155 -8.53 -13.39 -4.76
N PRO A 156 -8.20 -14.70 -4.76
CA PRO A 156 -7.02 -15.15 -5.45
C PRO A 156 -7.34 -15.03 -6.92
N MET A 157 -6.29 -14.83 -7.70
CA MET A 157 -6.33 -14.79 -9.14
C MET A 157 -7.13 -15.97 -9.67
N SER A 158 -7.98 -15.76 -10.67
CA SER A 158 -8.32 -16.89 -11.53
C SER A 158 -7.09 -17.19 -12.41
N GLY A 159 -6.09 -17.91 -11.87
CA GLY A 159 -5.15 -18.69 -12.70
C GLY A 159 -3.63 -18.44 -12.63
N PHE A 160 -3.08 -17.45 -11.90
CA PHE A 160 -1.64 -17.09 -11.99
C PHE A 160 -0.77 -17.39 -10.74
N ALA A 161 -0.24 -18.59 -10.52
CA ALA A 161 0.66 -18.81 -9.38
C ALA A 161 2.13 -18.43 -9.68
N VAL A 162 2.74 -17.57 -8.86
CA VAL A 162 4.19 -17.32 -8.91
C VAL A 162 4.93 -18.52 -8.31
N ARG A 163 6.01 -18.96 -8.94
CA ARG A 163 6.89 -20.05 -8.47
C ARG A 163 8.34 -19.57 -8.43
N ILE A 164 9.09 -19.91 -7.41
CA ILE A 164 10.52 -19.58 -7.33
C ILE A 164 11.33 -20.83 -7.67
N ASP A 165 12.34 -20.65 -8.52
CA ASP A 165 13.32 -21.68 -8.86
C ASP A 165 14.70 -21.22 -8.37
N ASP A 166 15.14 -21.74 -7.24
CA ASP A 166 16.43 -21.41 -6.64
C ASP A 166 17.64 -21.90 -7.44
N SER A 167 17.42 -22.79 -8.43
CA SER A 167 18.48 -23.30 -9.31
C SER A 167 18.76 -22.41 -10.52
N ALA A 168 17.92 -21.41 -10.76
CA ALA A 168 18.08 -20.51 -11.90
C ALA A 168 19.19 -19.47 -11.67
N ASP A 169 19.94 -19.13 -12.72
CA ASP A 169 20.95 -18.05 -12.73
C ASP A 169 20.37 -16.63 -12.53
N ARG A 170 19.05 -16.51 -12.33
CA ARG A 170 18.34 -15.25 -12.14
C ARG A 170 17.99 -15.05 -10.69
N SER A 171 18.11 -13.82 -10.23
CA SER A 171 17.73 -13.47 -8.86
C SER A 171 16.20 -13.60 -8.64
N ILE A 172 15.78 -13.89 -7.41
CA ILE A 172 14.37 -14.12 -7.05
C ILE A 172 13.44 -12.99 -7.54
N HIS A 173 13.86 -11.73 -7.39
CA HIS A 173 13.05 -10.61 -7.87
C HIS A 173 12.90 -10.58 -9.40
N GLU A 174 13.93 -10.96 -10.15
CA GLU A 174 13.86 -11.07 -11.62
C GLU A 174 12.95 -12.21 -12.07
N GLN A 175 12.90 -13.30 -11.30
CA GLN A 175 11.98 -14.41 -11.56
C GLN A 175 10.51 -13.99 -11.39
N ILE A 176 10.20 -13.23 -10.33
CA ILE A 176 8.85 -12.67 -10.10
C ILE A 176 8.47 -11.72 -11.24
N VAL A 177 9.38 -10.82 -11.62
CA VAL A 177 9.15 -9.88 -12.74
C VAL A 177 8.86 -10.65 -14.02
N ALA A 178 9.69 -11.63 -14.38
CA ALA A 178 9.54 -12.40 -15.61
C ALA A 178 8.19 -13.13 -15.68
N GLN A 179 7.77 -13.79 -14.60
CA GLN A 179 6.50 -14.51 -14.57
C GLN A 179 5.28 -13.59 -14.67
N VAL A 180 5.30 -12.43 -14.01
CA VAL A 180 4.21 -11.45 -14.15
C VAL A 180 4.16 -10.90 -15.58
N GLN A 181 5.32 -10.61 -16.19
CA GLN A 181 5.39 -10.17 -17.58
C GLN A 181 4.82 -11.21 -18.55
N GLU A 182 5.20 -12.48 -18.37
CA GLU A 182 4.71 -13.60 -19.16
C GLU A 182 3.19 -13.79 -19.00
N ALA A 183 2.68 -13.71 -17.77
CA ALA A 183 1.25 -13.83 -17.51
C ALA A 183 0.43 -12.69 -18.14
N VAL A 184 0.97 -11.47 -18.16
CA VAL A 184 0.34 -10.35 -18.89
C VAL A 184 0.43 -10.54 -20.40
N ALA A 185 1.55 -11.06 -20.90
CA ALA A 185 1.75 -11.30 -22.34
C ALA A 185 0.84 -12.39 -22.88
N THR A 186 0.65 -13.48 -22.12
CA THR A 186 -0.22 -14.62 -22.45
C THR A 186 -1.71 -14.35 -22.18
N GLY A 187 -2.05 -13.21 -21.57
CA GLY A 187 -3.44 -12.87 -21.22
C GLY A 187 -3.98 -13.62 -19.99
N THR A 188 -3.13 -14.35 -19.27
CA THR A 188 -3.45 -14.95 -17.97
C THR A 188 -3.76 -13.86 -16.93
N LEU A 189 -3.03 -12.75 -16.96
CA LEU A 189 -3.31 -11.53 -16.23
C LEU A 189 -3.80 -10.45 -17.19
N ARG A 190 -5.00 -9.93 -16.93
CA ARG A 190 -5.64 -8.90 -17.75
C ARG A 190 -5.44 -7.52 -17.16
N PRO A 191 -5.51 -6.46 -17.98
CA PRO A 191 -5.54 -5.09 -17.48
C PRO A 191 -6.57 -4.90 -16.36
N GLY A 192 -6.15 -4.24 -15.27
CA GLY A 192 -6.97 -4.05 -14.09
C GLY A 192 -6.96 -5.20 -13.07
N ASP A 193 -6.44 -6.38 -13.41
CA ASP A 193 -6.30 -7.48 -12.46
C ASP A 193 -5.39 -7.10 -11.30
N ARG A 194 -5.73 -7.56 -10.10
CA ARG A 194 -4.98 -7.25 -8.88
C ARG A 194 -3.85 -8.25 -8.67
N LEU A 195 -2.66 -7.74 -8.38
CA LEU A 195 -1.59 -8.56 -7.84
C LEU A 195 -1.75 -8.72 -6.32
N PRO A 196 -1.29 -9.85 -5.75
CA PRO A 196 -1.32 -10.06 -4.31
C PRO A 196 -0.55 -8.94 -3.58
N PRO A 197 -0.94 -8.58 -2.35
CA PRO A 197 -0.14 -7.67 -1.53
C PRO A 197 1.28 -8.20 -1.34
N VAL A 198 2.27 -7.30 -1.31
CA VAL A 198 3.70 -7.64 -1.17
C VAL A 198 3.96 -8.65 -0.06
N ARG A 199 3.33 -8.46 1.11
CA ARG A 199 3.50 -9.34 2.27
C ARG A 199 2.85 -10.70 2.07
N HIS A 200 1.64 -10.73 1.52
CA HIS A 200 0.93 -11.97 1.21
C HIS A 200 1.76 -12.84 0.26
N LEU A 201 2.26 -12.26 -0.83
CA LEU A 201 3.07 -13.00 -1.79
C LEU A 201 4.39 -13.46 -1.18
N ALA A 202 5.00 -12.64 -0.32
CA ALA A 202 6.22 -13.00 0.38
C ALA A 202 6.00 -14.20 1.32
N ASP A 203 4.91 -14.21 2.07
CA ASP A 203 4.56 -15.31 2.97
C ASP A 203 4.19 -16.59 2.20
N GLN A 204 3.53 -16.48 1.04
CA GLN A 204 3.22 -17.63 0.17
C GLN A 204 4.45 -18.28 -0.46
N LEU A 205 5.45 -17.46 -0.80
CA LEU A 205 6.68 -17.92 -1.44
C LEU A 205 7.81 -18.21 -0.43
N ASP A 206 7.57 -17.97 0.87
CA ASP A 206 8.57 -18.04 1.95
C ASP A 206 9.85 -17.22 1.65
N ILE A 207 9.68 -15.98 1.19
CA ILE A 207 10.79 -15.07 0.85
C ILE A 207 10.72 -13.73 1.59
N ALA A 208 11.82 -12.98 1.58
CA ALA A 208 11.86 -11.65 2.17
C ALA A 208 10.87 -10.67 1.47
N PRO A 209 10.02 -9.93 2.20
CA PRO A 209 9.08 -8.97 1.61
C PRO A 209 9.74 -7.87 0.77
N GLY A 210 11.00 -7.52 1.08
CA GLY A 210 11.78 -6.56 0.31
C GLY A 210 12.05 -7.04 -1.12
N THR A 211 12.17 -8.35 -1.35
CA THR A 211 12.38 -8.96 -2.67
C THR A 211 11.13 -8.79 -3.54
N VAL A 212 9.96 -9.04 -2.98
CA VAL A 212 8.67 -8.83 -3.67
C VAL A 212 8.45 -7.33 -3.94
N ALA A 213 8.72 -6.47 -2.95
CA ALA A 213 8.60 -5.02 -3.13
C ALA A 213 9.48 -4.52 -4.29
N ARG A 214 10.73 -5.01 -4.37
CA ARG A 214 11.65 -4.70 -5.46
C ARG A 214 11.12 -5.16 -6.81
N ALA A 215 10.54 -6.36 -6.89
CA ALA A 215 9.92 -6.86 -8.12
C ALA A 215 8.73 -5.99 -8.56
N TYR A 216 7.87 -5.56 -7.62
CA TYR A 216 6.73 -4.71 -7.93
C TYR A 216 7.15 -3.30 -8.37
N SER A 217 8.17 -2.71 -7.74
CA SER A 217 8.73 -1.43 -8.18
C SER A 217 9.34 -1.50 -9.58
N GLU A 218 9.97 -2.63 -9.93
CA GLU A 218 10.49 -2.89 -11.27
C GLU A 218 9.36 -2.97 -12.31
N LEU A 219 8.29 -3.72 -12.01
CA LEU A 219 7.11 -3.83 -12.88
C LEU A 219 6.40 -2.49 -13.08
N GLU A 220 6.32 -1.67 -12.02
CA GLU A 220 5.73 -0.34 -12.07
C GLU A 220 6.58 0.61 -12.93
N ARG A 221 7.91 0.58 -12.76
CA ARG A 221 8.82 1.36 -13.61
C ARG A 221 8.70 1.00 -15.09
N ARG A 222 8.41 -0.27 -15.39
CA ARG A 222 8.17 -0.78 -16.76
C ARG A 222 6.76 -0.47 -17.28
N GLY A 223 5.88 0.11 -16.47
CA GLY A 223 4.50 0.44 -16.84
C GLY A 223 3.59 -0.79 -16.98
N ILE A 224 3.95 -1.91 -16.35
CA ILE A 224 3.19 -3.18 -16.42
C ILE A 224 2.16 -3.25 -15.31
N VAL A 225 2.44 -2.60 -14.18
CA VAL A 225 1.52 -2.51 -13.05
C VAL A 225 1.44 -1.06 -12.56
N VAL A 226 0.36 -0.74 -11.86
CA VAL A 226 0.13 0.54 -11.18
C VAL A 226 -0.17 0.25 -9.71
N THR A 227 0.52 0.95 -8.81
CA THR A 227 0.27 0.86 -7.37
C THR A 227 -0.48 2.10 -6.88
N ASP A 228 -1.67 1.90 -6.30
CA ASP A 228 -2.47 2.98 -5.71
C ASP A 228 -2.67 2.70 -4.22
N GLY A 229 -1.61 2.80 -3.42
CA GLY A 229 -1.61 2.70 -1.95
C GLY A 229 -2.71 1.81 -1.35
N ALA A 230 -3.82 2.42 -0.94
CA ALA A 230 -4.96 1.76 -0.29
C ALA A 230 -5.73 0.76 -1.17
N ARG A 231 -5.60 0.85 -2.50
CA ARG A 231 -6.24 -0.02 -3.49
C ARG A 231 -5.33 -1.15 -4.00
N GLY A 232 -4.10 -1.24 -3.50
CA GLY A 232 -3.12 -2.26 -3.89
C GLY A 232 -2.52 -2.06 -5.28
N THR A 233 -1.82 -3.09 -5.75
CA THR A 233 -1.14 -3.13 -7.06
C THR A 233 -2.03 -3.83 -8.09
N ARG A 234 -2.16 -3.24 -9.28
CA ARG A 234 -2.96 -3.78 -10.40
C ARG A 234 -2.16 -3.80 -11.70
N VAL A 235 -2.46 -4.71 -12.61
CA VAL A 235 -1.94 -4.68 -13.98
C VAL A 235 -2.40 -3.40 -14.66
N ALA A 236 -1.48 -2.68 -15.29
CA ALA A 236 -1.75 -1.44 -15.97
C ALA A 236 -2.66 -1.68 -17.19
N ASP A 237 -3.62 -0.78 -17.41
CA ASP A 237 -4.19 -0.61 -18.76
C ASP A 237 -3.04 -0.25 -19.69
N ARG A 238 -2.74 -1.13 -20.67
CA ARG A 238 -1.64 -0.97 -21.64
C ARG A 238 -1.48 0.52 -21.98
N PRO A 239 -0.27 1.10 -21.93
CA PRO A 239 -0.09 2.46 -22.40
C PRO A 239 -0.57 2.55 -23.85
N ARG A 240 -1.55 3.43 -24.09
CA ARG A 240 -2.13 3.74 -25.41
C ARG A 240 -1.12 4.36 -26.39
N THR A 241 0.16 4.36 -26.06
CA THR A 241 1.23 4.84 -26.93
C THR A 241 2.05 3.64 -27.38
N PRO A 242 1.80 3.12 -28.60
CA PRO A 242 2.78 2.29 -29.27
C PRO A 242 4.11 3.03 -29.22
N VAL A 243 5.20 2.33 -28.87
CA VAL A 243 6.56 2.79 -29.21
C VAL A 243 6.47 3.35 -30.62
N ALA A 244 6.74 4.66 -30.78
CA ALA A 244 6.45 5.40 -32.01
C ALA A 244 6.79 4.53 -33.21
N ALA A 245 5.78 4.16 -34.01
CA ALA A 245 5.82 3.03 -34.94
C ALA A 245 7.03 3.04 -35.90
N ARG A 246 7.68 4.19 -36.04
CA ARG A 246 8.90 4.44 -36.80
C ARG A 246 10.15 3.70 -36.30
N ASN A 247 10.30 3.46 -34.98
CA ASN A 247 11.53 2.84 -34.42
C ASN A 247 11.33 1.36 -34.02
N ARG A 248 10.13 0.82 -34.21
CA ARG A 248 9.78 -0.56 -33.82
C ARG A 248 10.64 -1.65 -34.50
N PRO A 249 10.92 -1.61 -35.81
CA PRO A 249 11.69 -2.67 -36.46
C PRO A 249 13.17 -2.66 -36.04
N GLU A 250 13.79 -1.48 -35.90
CA GLU A 250 15.17 -1.35 -35.43
C GLU A 250 15.33 -1.87 -33.98
N ASN A 251 14.36 -1.58 -33.12
CA ASN A 251 14.34 -2.08 -31.74
C ASN A 251 14.16 -3.60 -31.67
N LEU A 252 13.34 -4.20 -32.55
CA LEU A 252 13.11 -5.64 -32.56
C LEU A 252 14.37 -6.42 -32.98
N VAL A 253 15.06 -5.94 -34.01
CA VAL A 253 16.35 -6.52 -34.44
C VAL A 253 17.38 -6.42 -33.31
N GLY A 254 17.43 -5.28 -32.61
CA GLY A 254 18.29 -5.10 -31.44
C GLY A 254 17.99 -6.10 -30.31
N LEU A 255 16.72 -6.39 -30.05
CA LEU A 255 16.28 -7.36 -29.03
C LEU A 255 16.57 -8.82 -29.42
N LEU A 256 16.44 -9.16 -30.70
CA LEU A 256 16.68 -10.53 -31.18
C LEU A 256 18.16 -10.84 -31.37
N ARG A 257 19.02 -9.83 -31.59
CA ARG A 257 20.45 -10.04 -31.84
C ARG A 257 21.14 -10.87 -30.74
N PRO A 258 20.96 -10.61 -29.42
CA PRO A 258 21.53 -11.46 -28.38
C PRO A 258 21.05 -12.91 -28.44
N VAL A 259 19.77 -13.14 -28.76
CA VAL A 259 19.18 -14.49 -28.88
C VAL A 259 19.80 -15.25 -30.05
N VAL A 260 19.95 -14.59 -31.20
CA VAL A 260 20.60 -15.16 -32.39
C VAL A 260 22.07 -15.51 -32.10
N VAL A 261 22.80 -14.63 -31.42
CA VAL A 261 24.19 -14.87 -31.03
C VAL A 261 24.30 -16.07 -30.07
N ALA A 262 23.42 -16.17 -29.08
CA ALA A 262 23.39 -17.30 -28.15
C ALA A 262 23.08 -18.63 -28.88
N ALA A 263 22.08 -18.63 -29.77
CA ALA A 263 21.72 -19.80 -30.56
C ALA A 263 22.87 -20.26 -31.48
N PHE A 264 23.60 -19.33 -32.09
CA PHE A 264 24.77 -19.63 -32.91
C PHE A 264 25.87 -20.34 -32.11
N HIS A 265 26.15 -19.88 -30.88
CA HIS A 265 27.13 -20.53 -30.00
C HIS A 265 26.69 -21.90 -29.48
N LEU A 266 25.39 -22.18 -29.48
CA LEU A 266 24.83 -23.51 -29.19
C LEU A 266 24.84 -24.45 -30.41
N GLY A 267 25.29 -23.98 -31.58
CA GLY A 267 25.33 -24.76 -32.82
C GLY A 267 23.99 -24.89 -33.54
N ALA A 268 22.98 -24.10 -33.16
CA ALA A 268 21.67 -24.13 -33.80
C ALA A 268 21.73 -23.56 -35.23
N THR A 269 21.02 -24.21 -36.15
CA THR A 269 20.82 -23.72 -37.52
C THR A 269 19.78 -22.60 -37.54
N ALA A 270 19.79 -21.81 -38.63
CA ALA A 270 18.78 -20.77 -38.83
C ALA A 270 17.34 -21.32 -38.84
N GLU A 271 17.15 -22.53 -39.38
CA GLU A 271 15.85 -23.18 -39.47
C GLU A 271 15.35 -23.68 -38.11
N GLU A 272 16.25 -24.23 -37.27
CA GLU A 272 15.94 -24.62 -35.90
C GLU A 272 15.60 -23.39 -35.04
N LEU A 273 16.35 -22.29 -35.18
CA LEU A 273 16.05 -21.05 -34.47
C LEU A 273 14.69 -20.47 -34.90
N LYS A 274 14.37 -20.52 -36.19
CA LYS A 274 13.08 -20.06 -36.72
C LYS A 274 11.93 -20.92 -36.18
N CYS A 275 12.07 -22.25 -36.20
CA CYS A 275 11.05 -23.16 -35.63
C CYS A 275 10.85 -22.91 -34.13
N ALA A 276 11.94 -22.76 -33.36
CA ALA A 276 11.86 -22.47 -31.92
C ALA A 276 11.20 -21.11 -31.64
N LEU A 277 11.50 -20.09 -32.45
CA LEU A 277 10.86 -18.78 -32.34
C LEU A 277 9.36 -18.85 -32.67
N GLU A 278 8.98 -19.57 -33.73
CA GLU A 278 7.57 -19.78 -34.10
C GLU A 278 6.80 -20.53 -33.01
N GLU A 279 7.42 -21.54 -32.39
CA GLU A 279 6.83 -22.28 -31.27
C GLU A 279 6.64 -21.39 -30.03
N ALA A 280 7.66 -20.60 -29.67
CA ALA A 280 7.55 -19.61 -28.59
C ALA A 280 6.49 -18.53 -28.88
N MET A 281 6.38 -18.09 -30.13
CA MET A 281 5.37 -17.12 -30.56
C MET A 281 3.95 -17.67 -30.43
N ARG A 282 3.69 -18.93 -30.81
CA ARG A 282 2.37 -19.56 -30.66
C ARG A 282 1.88 -19.53 -29.21
N GLY A 283 2.77 -19.71 -28.24
CA GLY A 283 2.43 -19.64 -26.81
C GLY A 283 2.05 -18.24 -26.31
N ILE A 284 2.50 -17.18 -26.98
CA ILE A 284 2.32 -15.78 -26.52
C ILE A 284 1.26 -15.03 -27.34
N PHE A 285 1.20 -15.25 -28.66
CA PHE A 285 0.34 -14.51 -29.59
C PHE A 285 -0.87 -15.32 -30.11
N GLY A 286 -0.90 -16.64 -29.90
CA GLY A 286 -1.90 -17.54 -30.49
C GLY A 286 -1.73 -17.73 -32.01
N ASP A 287 -2.72 -18.32 -32.68
CA ASP A 287 -2.74 -18.51 -34.15
C ASP A 287 -2.96 -17.20 -34.93
N SER A 288 -3.41 -16.15 -34.25
CA SER A 288 -3.63 -14.83 -34.82
C SER A 288 -2.33 -14.05 -34.92
N SER A 289 -1.92 -13.74 -36.15
CA SER A 289 -0.79 -12.87 -36.50
C SER A 289 -1.01 -11.39 -36.13
N GLU A 290 -2.08 -11.08 -35.40
CA GLU A 290 -2.39 -9.76 -34.87
C GLU A 290 -2.28 -9.76 -33.35
N PRO A 291 -1.74 -8.69 -32.75
CA PRO A 291 -1.72 -8.55 -31.31
C PRO A 291 -3.17 -8.58 -30.79
N SER A 292 -3.51 -9.62 -30.00
CA SER A 292 -4.82 -9.76 -29.38
C SER A 292 -5.25 -8.43 -28.75
N ALA A 293 -6.27 -7.83 -29.35
CA ALA A 293 -6.95 -6.65 -28.88
C ALA A 293 -8.04 -7.10 -27.90
N ALA A 294 -7.68 -7.22 -26.63
CA ALA A 294 -8.61 -7.31 -25.51
C ALA A 294 -7.94 -6.72 -24.27
#